data_AF-A0A7Y3H5Z1-F1
#
_entry.id   AF-A0A7Y3H5Z1-F1
#
_cell.length_a   1.000
_cell.length_b   1.000
_cell.length_c   1.000
_cell.angle_alpha   90.00
_cell.angle_beta   90.00
_cell.angle_gamma   90.00
#
_symmetry.space_group_name_H-M   'P 1'
#
loop_
_entity.id
_entity.type
_entity.pdbx_description
1 polymer ?
#
loop_
_entity_poly.entity_id
_entity_poly.type
_entity_poly.pdbx_seq_one_letter_code
_entity_poly.pdbx_strand_id
1 'polypeptide(L)'
;MMKTTALIISFIIAGFTLSAQEIKCPDDVNVHLFDLDLSYSSYGSPTINLSGPYELDKTVTIVDNSCVDRKANINYKLEETNTGNVYTCTQTIHIELPTLDDVIWPEPSITLEFGEPDDLKPENIGGPEPAEFLDGNSTILTAYEDQVVESSPTGPYKIVRSWTALDWCTSKTSMFNQVLKINEITNTALGVTTVKDCNGNDVSVIDVIVSTDETGFAVDLSACDPSSGSLLDFMNCVAANNDISNNSSFKLSLRGNDNYLDGVSTLDMVISQRHILGISPLGSSCKLIAADVNNDGRVSALDLLIMRKLILNIITSIPNNTAWKFINENTLNPNISDLNDKDLDFKKSEFPLQSLDIIAIKTGDVNNSASGN
;
A
#
# COMPACT_ATOMS: atom_id res chain seq x y z
N MET A 1 72.79 -39.51 -66.91
CA MET A 1 72.35 -39.60 -65.50
C MET A 1 72.77 -38.30 -64.81
N MET A 2 71.95 -37.25 -64.90
CA MET A 2 72.15 -35.98 -64.18
C MET A 2 70.88 -35.77 -63.37
N LYS A 3 71.00 -35.77 -62.04
CA LYS A 3 69.91 -35.45 -61.11
C LYS A 3 70.05 -33.99 -60.72
N THR A 4 69.07 -33.18 -61.08
CA THR A 4 68.90 -31.80 -60.65
C THR A 4 67.96 -31.80 -59.45
N THR A 5 68.44 -31.32 -58.30
CA THR A 5 67.66 -31.23 -57.07
C THR A 5 66.87 -29.91 -57.10
N ALA A 6 65.53 -29.99 -57.16
CA ALA A 6 64.65 -28.83 -57.03
C ALA A 6 64.17 -28.70 -55.58
N LEU A 7 64.49 -27.56 -54.96
CA LEU A 7 64.06 -27.17 -53.63
C LEU A 7 62.63 -26.62 -53.72
N ILE A 8 61.65 -27.30 -53.13
CA ILE A 8 60.27 -26.83 -53.05
C ILE A 8 60.13 -26.00 -51.76
N ILE A 9 59.98 -24.69 -51.91
CA ILE A 9 59.63 -23.78 -50.82
C ILE A 9 58.10 -23.85 -50.65
N SER A 10 57.65 -24.42 -49.53
CA SER A 10 56.24 -24.45 -49.16
C SER A 10 55.89 -23.13 -48.44
N PHE A 11 55.11 -22.28 -49.11
CA PHE A 11 54.53 -21.09 -48.50
C PHE A 11 53.31 -21.52 -47.67
N ILE A 12 53.45 -21.49 -46.34
CA ILE A 12 52.33 -21.61 -45.41
C ILE A 12 51.59 -20.27 -45.43
N ILE A 13 50.45 -20.23 -46.12
CA ILE A 13 49.50 -19.13 -46.01
C ILE A 13 48.79 -19.33 -44.67
N ALA A 14 49.22 -18.57 -43.65
CA ALA A 14 48.46 -18.44 -42.41
C ALA A 14 47.15 -17.72 -42.77
N GLY A 15 46.06 -18.49 -42.90
CA GLY A 15 44.72 -17.95 -42.97
C GLY A 15 44.42 -17.25 -41.65
N PHE A 16 44.58 -15.93 -41.63
CA PHE A 16 43.95 -15.10 -40.62
C PHE A 16 42.44 -15.31 -40.77
N THR A 17 41.85 -16.04 -39.83
CA THR A 17 40.41 -16.01 -39.64
C THR A 17 40.08 -14.58 -39.21
N LEU A 18 39.65 -13.76 -40.15
CA LEU A 18 39.01 -12.49 -39.86
C LEU A 18 37.77 -12.84 -39.03
N SER A 19 37.81 -12.61 -37.71
CA SER A 19 36.62 -12.71 -36.87
C SER A 19 35.60 -11.76 -37.48
N ALA A 20 34.47 -12.28 -37.94
CA ALA A 20 33.38 -11.43 -38.39
C ALA A 20 33.02 -10.50 -37.22
N GLN A 21 33.15 -9.20 -37.45
CA GLN A 21 32.61 -8.19 -36.55
C GLN A 21 31.09 -8.33 -36.60
N GLU A 22 30.51 -8.81 -35.50
CA GLU A 22 29.11 -9.23 -35.47
C GLU A 22 28.46 -8.88 -34.13
N ILE A 23 27.20 -8.45 -34.19
CA ILE A 23 26.29 -8.34 -33.06
C ILE A 23 25.35 -9.54 -33.11
N LYS A 24 25.26 -10.31 -32.03
CA LYS A 24 24.35 -11.44 -31.91
C LYS A 24 23.34 -11.17 -30.81
N CYS A 25 22.07 -11.13 -31.19
CA CYS A 25 20.95 -10.93 -30.27
C CYS A 25 20.77 -12.09 -29.30
N PRO A 26 20.13 -11.85 -28.14
CA PRO A 26 19.61 -12.95 -27.32
C PRO A 26 18.56 -13.74 -28.10
N ASP A 27 18.31 -14.97 -27.64
CA ASP A 27 17.29 -15.83 -28.26
C ASP A 27 15.88 -15.26 -28.05
N ASP A 28 14.98 -15.53 -28.99
CA ASP A 28 13.57 -15.17 -28.87
C ASP A 28 12.92 -15.83 -27.64
N VAL A 29 11.98 -15.15 -27.01
CA VAL A 29 11.34 -15.58 -25.76
C VAL A 29 9.83 -15.63 -25.92
N ASN A 30 9.18 -16.60 -25.29
CA ASN A 30 7.73 -16.61 -25.08
C ASN A 30 7.45 -16.22 -23.63
N VAL A 31 6.55 -15.27 -23.42
CA VAL A 31 6.17 -14.78 -22.09
C VAL A 31 4.67 -14.58 -22.03
N HIS A 32 4.06 -14.94 -20.91
CA HIS A 32 2.66 -14.63 -20.68
C HIS A 32 2.50 -13.12 -20.41
N LEU A 33 1.42 -12.49 -20.91
CA LEU A 33 1.27 -11.04 -20.81
C LEU A 33 1.37 -10.53 -19.37
N PHE A 34 0.79 -11.26 -18.41
CA PHE A 34 0.83 -10.89 -16.98
C PHE A 34 2.21 -11.05 -16.33
N ASP A 35 3.14 -11.75 -16.98
CA ASP A 35 4.54 -11.88 -16.55
C ASP A 35 5.48 -10.98 -17.37
N LEU A 36 4.94 -10.15 -18.27
CA LEU A 36 5.71 -9.32 -19.18
C LEU A 36 6.40 -8.19 -18.42
N ASP A 37 7.72 -8.26 -18.31
CA ASP A 37 8.55 -7.12 -17.93
C ASP A 37 8.42 -5.97 -18.96
N LEU A 38 7.67 -4.94 -18.60
CA LEU A 38 7.39 -3.77 -19.44
C LEU A 38 8.64 -2.92 -19.75
N SER A 39 9.73 -3.08 -18.98
CA SER A 39 11.03 -2.45 -19.29
C SER A 39 11.82 -3.20 -20.37
N TYR A 40 11.41 -4.43 -20.67
CA TYR A 40 12.09 -5.36 -21.56
C TYR A 40 13.57 -5.57 -21.21
N SER A 41 13.96 -5.41 -19.95
CA SER A 41 15.35 -5.48 -19.51
C SER A 41 15.73 -6.89 -19.04
N SER A 42 14.75 -7.71 -18.67
CA SER A 42 14.94 -9.08 -18.21
C SER A 42 15.18 -10.11 -19.33
N TYR A 43 14.97 -9.75 -20.61
CA TYR A 43 15.06 -10.68 -21.76
C TYR A 43 16.47 -10.85 -22.35
N GLY A 44 17.50 -10.50 -21.59
CA GLY A 44 18.90 -10.61 -22.01
C GLY A 44 19.45 -9.38 -22.71
N SER A 45 20.70 -9.47 -23.17
CA SER A 45 21.42 -8.39 -23.86
C SER A 45 22.27 -8.95 -25.00
N PRO A 46 22.45 -8.21 -26.11
CA PRO A 46 23.17 -8.70 -27.27
C PRO A 46 24.64 -8.93 -26.92
N THR A 47 25.20 -10.00 -27.48
CA THR A 47 26.63 -10.26 -27.44
C THR A 47 27.30 -9.51 -28.59
N ILE A 48 28.34 -8.75 -28.28
CA ILE A 48 29.03 -7.88 -29.24
C ILE A 48 30.46 -8.37 -29.39
N ASN A 49 30.85 -8.72 -30.63
CA ASN A 49 32.22 -9.12 -30.95
C ASN A 49 32.88 -8.08 -31.86
N LEU A 50 33.23 -6.93 -31.26
CA LEU A 50 33.88 -5.80 -31.93
C LEU A 50 35.15 -5.39 -31.20
N SER A 51 36.15 -4.96 -31.97
CA SER A 51 37.47 -4.59 -31.46
C SER A 51 37.64 -3.08 -31.18
N GLY A 52 36.67 -2.24 -31.56
CA GLY A 52 36.74 -0.77 -31.45
C GLY A 52 35.64 -0.17 -30.55
N PRO A 53 35.71 1.14 -30.24
CA PRO A 53 34.63 1.84 -29.55
C PRO A 53 33.36 1.85 -30.41
N TYR A 54 32.22 1.68 -29.73
CA TYR A 54 30.91 1.64 -30.36
C TYR A 54 29.86 2.31 -29.45
N GLU A 55 28.78 2.75 -30.07
CA GLU A 55 27.55 3.17 -29.39
C GLU A 55 26.46 2.12 -29.64
N LEU A 56 25.74 1.72 -28.59
CA LEU A 56 24.64 0.77 -28.66
C LEU A 56 23.32 1.48 -28.32
N ASP A 57 22.39 1.45 -29.25
CA ASP A 57 21.03 1.95 -29.09
C ASP A 57 20.03 0.78 -29.04
N LYS A 58 18.99 0.91 -28.20
CA LYS A 58 17.94 -0.08 -28.01
C LYS A 58 16.59 0.57 -28.30
N THR A 59 15.87 0.00 -29.25
CA THR A 59 14.51 0.43 -29.61
C THR A 59 13.54 -0.74 -29.48
N VAL A 60 12.36 -0.50 -28.88
CA VAL A 60 11.32 -1.52 -28.73
C VAL A 60 10.14 -1.14 -29.60
N THR A 61 9.73 -2.04 -30.49
CA THR A 61 8.52 -1.87 -31.31
C THR A 61 7.50 -2.92 -30.92
N ILE A 62 6.32 -2.47 -30.49
CA ILE A 62 5.20 -3.36 -30.18
C ILE A 62 4.43 -3.62 -31.47
N VAL A 63 4.23 -4.90 -31.79
CA VAL A 63 3.34 -5.36 -32.85
C VAL A 63 2.16 -6.03 -32.17
N ASP A 64 1.06 -5.31 -32.11
CA ASP A 64 -0.18 -5.76 -31.50
C ASP A 64 -1.24 -5.93 -32.59
N ASN A 65 -1.61 -7.19 -32.88
CA ASN A 65 -2.72 -7.51 -33.77
C ASN A 65 -4.01 -7.79 -32.96
N SER A 66 -4.11 -7.15 -31.79
CA SER A 66 -5.18 -7.19 -30.80
C SER A 66 -5.43 -8.60 -30.25
N CYS A 67 -6.11 -9.44 -31.03
CA CYS A 67 -6.71 -10.70 -30.58
C CYS A 67 -6.08 -11.95 -31.20
N VAL A 68 -5.01 -11.78 -31.98
CA VAL A 68 -4.46 -12.86 -32.80
C VAL A 68 -3.01 -13.15 -32.45
N ASP A 69 -2.18 -12.12 -32.38
CA ASP A 69 -0.77 -12.22 -32.09
C ASP A 69 -0.33 -10.89 -31.47
N ARG A 70 0.38 -10.96 -30.35
CA ARG A 70 1.02 -9.81 -29.73
C ARG A 70 2.49 -10.16 -29.55
N LYS A 71 3.37 -9.28 -30.02
CA LYS A 71 4.80 -9.44 -29.86
C LYS A 71 5.49 -8.10 -29.73
N ALA A 72 6.66 -8.12 -29.10
CA ALA A 72 7.56 -6.98 -29.05
C ALA A 72 8.86 -7.33 -29.79
N ASN A 73 9.26 -6.47 -30.71
CA ASN A 73 10.55 -6.57 -31.40
C ASN A 73 11.53 -5.62 -30.71
N ILE A 74 12.56 -6.16 -30.09
CA ILE A 74 13.65 -5.39 -29.51
C ILE A 74 14.75 -5.29 -30.56
N ASN A 75 14.92 -4.12 -31.14
CA ASN A 75 15.93 -3.84 -32.15
C ASN A 75 17.13 -3.12 -31.52
N TYR A 76 18.29 -3.78 -31.60
CA TYR A 76 19.56 -3.24 -31.16
C TYR A 76 20.30 -2.69 -32.37
N LYS A 77 20.66 -1.39 -32.32
CA LYS A 77 21.48 -0.74 -33.33
C LYS A 77 22.82 -0.42 -32.71
N LEU A 78 23.89 -0.95 -33.30
CA LEU A 78 25.25 -0.66 -32.91
C LEU A 78 25.93 0.17 -33.99
N GLU A 79 26.59 1.26 -33.61
CA GLU A 79 27.33 2.15 -34.51
C GLU A 79 28.81 2.24 -34.07
N GLU A 80 29.73 1.82 -34.93
CA GLU A 80 31.17 1.86 -34.65
C GLU A 80 31.70 3.28 -34.86
N THR A 81 32.27 3.89 -33.82
CA THR A 81 32.62 5.33 -33.80
C THR A 81 33.73 5.69 -34.79
N ASN A 82 34.61 4.75 -35.10
CA ASN A 82 35.79 5.01 -35.94
C ASN A 82 35.51 4.89 -37.44
N THR A 83 34.58 4.01 -37.82
CA THR A 83 34.31 3.63 -39.22
C THR A 83 32.95 4.14 -39.68
N GLY A 84 32.03 4.40 -38.74
CA GLY A 84 30.62 4.65 -39.03
C GLY A 84 29.86 3.39 -39.45
N ASN A 85 30.43 2.19 -39.27
CA ASN A 85 29.75 0.94 -39.58
C ASN A 85 28.55 0.76 -38.65
N VAL A 86 27.41 0.37 -39.20
CA VAL A 86 26.18 0.11 -38.45
C VAL A 86 25.84 -1.37 -38.53
N TYR A 87 25.60 -1.98 -37.37
CA TYR A 87 25.15 -3.36 -37.22
C TYR A 87 23.82 -3.38 -36.48
N THR A 88 22.92 -4.27 -36.87
CA THR A 88 21.61 -4.40 -36.23
C THR A 88 21.28 -5.85 -35.96
N CYS A 89 20.62 -6.12 -34.84
CA CYS A 89 19.94 -7.39 -34.63
C CYS A 89 18.60 -7.16 -33.93
N THR A 90 17.66 -8.07 -34.16
CA THR A 90 16.32 -8.03 -33.56
C THR A 90 16.06 -9.30 -32.77
N GLN A 91 15.61 -9.14 -31.53
CA GLN A 91 15.04 -10.20 -30.72
C GLN A 91 13.51 -10.05 -30.72
N THR A 92 12.79 -11.16 -30.86
CA THR A 92 11.33 -11.20 -30.80
C THR A 92 10.86 -11.76 -29.46
N ILE A 93 10.01 -11.02 -28.77
CA ILE A 93 9.30 -11.47 -27.58
C ILE A 93 7.87 -11.80 -27.99
N HIS A 94 7.53 -13.08 -28.01
CA HIS A 94 6.18 -13.57 -28.26
C HIS A 94 5.36 -13.47 -26.97
N ILE A 95 4.22 -12.80 -27.03
CA ILE A 95 3.39 -12.51 -25.85
C ILE A 95 2.12 -13.35 -25.92
N GLU A 96 1.99 -14.29 -25.00
CA GLU A 96 0.78 -15.08 -24.84
C GLU A 96 -0.32 -14.21 -24.18
N LEU A 97 -1.49 -14.16 -24.83
CA LEU A 97 -2.61 -13.35 -24.37
C LEU A 97 -3.30 -14.02 -23.17
N PRO A 98 -3.74 -13.24 -22.17
CA PRO A 98 -4.40 -13.78 -21.00
C PRO A 98 -5.81 -14.23 -21.33
N THR A 99 -6.30 -15.16 -20.53
CA THR A 99 -7.67 -15.65 -20.50
C THR A 99 -8.40 -15.14 -19.26
N LEU A 100 -9.72 -15.34 -19.22
CA LEU A 100 -10.53 -14.98 -18.05
C LEU A 100 -10.15 -15.75 -16.78
N ASP A 101 -9.52 -16.92 -16.91
CA ASP A 101 -9.10 -17.75 -15.77
C ASP A 101 -7.78 -17.24 -15.15
N ASP A 102 -7.04 -16.38 -15.85
CA ASP A 102 -5.79 -15.78 -15.37
C ASP A 102 -6.04 -14.57 -14.45
N VAL A 103 -7.29 -14.08 -14.38
CA VAL A 103 -7.68 -12.99 -13.48
C VAL A 103 -7.73 -13.50 -12.04
N ILE A 104 -6.95 -12.88 -11.17
CA ILE A 104 -6.97 -13.17 -9.74
C ILE A 104 -8.00 -12.25 -9.08
N TRP A 105 -9.09 -12.83 -8.59
CA TRP A 105 -10.15 -12.08 -7.92
C TRP A 105 -9.75 -11.64 -6.50
N PRO A 106 -10.27 -10.50 -6.01
CA PRO A 106 -10.00 -10.04 -4.66
C PRO A 106 -10.65 -10.95 -3.60
N GLU A 107 -10.33 -10.73 -2.33
CA GLU A 107 -10.95 -11.45 -1.22
C GLU A 107 -12.49 -11.37 -1.28
N PRO A 108 -13.22 -12.49 -1.08
CA PRO A 108 -14.67 -12.54 -1.27
C PRO A 108 -15.44 -11.71 -0.24
N SER A 109 -14.81 -11.37 0.89
CA SER A 109 -15.41 -10.50 1.88
C SER A 109 -14.37 -9.70 2.65
N ILE A 110 -14.68 -8.42 2.88
CA ILE A 110 -13.90 -7.51 3.72
C ILE A 110 -14.86 -6.84 4.71
N THR A 111 -14.47 -6.79 5.98
CA THR A 111 -15.24 -6.11 7.03
C THR A 111 -14.34 -5.09 7.69
N LEU A 112 -14.77 -3.83 7.66
CA LEU A 112 -14.18 -2.75 8.45
C LEU A 112 -15.01 -2.62 9.73
N GLU A 113 -14.33 -2.58 10.88
CA GLU A 113 -15.01 -2.32 12.14
C GLU A 113 -15.56 -0.89 12.19
N PHE A 114 -14.82 0.06 11.61
CA PHE A 114 -15.19 1.48 11.48
C PHE A 114 -14.74 2.00 10.11
N GLY A 115 -15.49 2.92 9.52
CA GLY A 115 -15.08 3.58 8.29
C GLY A 115 -16.20 4.36 7.61
N GLU A 116 -15.86 4.98 6.49
CA GLU A 116 -16.79 5.63 5.58
C GLU A 116 -16.94 4.84 4.27
N PRO A 117 -18.02 5.03 3.50
CA PRO A 117 -18.22 4.33 2.22
C PRO A 117 -17.01 4.37 1.27
N ASP A 118 -16.26 5.47 1.28
CA ASP A 118 -15.08 5.66 0.43
C ASP A 118 -13.92 4.72 0.80
N ASP A 119 -13.82 4.28 2.05
CA ASP A 119 -12.82 3.30 2.48
C ASP A 119 -12.99 1.95 1.78
N LEU A 120 -14.19 1.66 1.26
CA LEU A 120 -14.48 0.42 0.53
C LEU A 120 -14.14 0.48 -0.97
N LYS A 121 -13.62 1.59 -1.49
CA LYS A 121 -13.22 1.69 -2.90
C LYS A 121 -12.04 0.76 -3.22
N PRO A 122 -11.96 0.18 -4.44
CA PRO A 122 -10.87 -0.73 -4.80
C PRO A 122 -9.46 -0.16 -4.64
N GLU A 123 -9.29 1.15 -4.77
CA GLU A 123 -8.03 1.86 -4.52
C GLU A 123 -7.53 1.72 -3.07
N ASN A 124 -8.44 1.48 -2.12
CA ASN A 124 -8.14 1.34 -0.69
C ASN A 124 -8.04 -0.12 -0.23
N ILE A 125 -8.87 -1.01 -0.79
CA ILE A 125 -8.99 -2.41 -0.34
C ILE A 125 -8.47 -3.46 -1.34
N GLY A 126 -8.00 -3.01 -2.50
CA GLY A 126 -7.58 -3.88 -3.60
C GLY A 126 -8.71 -4.26 -4.56
N GLY A 127 -8.32 -4.69 -5.75
CA GLY A 127 -9.21 -5.16 -6.82
C GLY A 127 -8.68 -6.43 -7.50
N PRO A 128 -9.21 -6.79 -8.67
CA PRO A 128 -8.66 -7.87 -9.49
C PRO A 128 -7.20 -7.61 -9.88
N GLU A 129 -6.40 -8.66 -9.85
CA GLU A 129 -4.97 -8.63 -10.18
C GLU A 129 -4.66 -9.47 -11.44
N PRO A 130 -3.63 -9.10 -12.22
CA PRO A 130 -2.71 -7.97 -12.00
C PRO A 130 -3.28 -6.62 -12.50
N ALA A 131 -3.42 -5.65 -11.60
CA ALA A 131 -4.12 -4.39 -11.87
C ALA A 131 -3.52 -3.58 -13.03
N GLU A 132 -2.19 -3.59 -13.17
CA GLU A 132 -1.46 -2.85 -14.22
C GLU A 132 -1.81 -3.30 -15.65
N PHE A 133 -2.28 -4.54 -15.81
CA PHE A 133 -2.70 -5.10 -17.09
C PHE A 133 -4.22 -5.03 -17.31
N LEU A 134 -5.00 -5.05 -16.24
CA LEU A 134 -6.47 -5.08 -16.28
C LEU A 134 -7.11 -3.70 -16.51
N ASP A 135 -6.34 -2.62 -16.42
CA ASP A 135 -6.76 -1.24 -16.71
C ASP A 135 -6.46 -0.81 -18.15
N GLY A 136 -6.74 -1.67 -19.13
CA GLY A 136 -6.63 -1.35 -20.56
C GLY A 136 -5.32 -1.71 -21.25
N ASN A 137 -4.36 -2.31 -20.55
CA ASN A 137 -3.09 -2.80 -21.13
C ASN A 137 -3.13 -4.27 -21.58
N SER A 138 -4.28 -4.94 -21.42
CA SER A 138 -4.53 -6.30 -21.87
C SER A 138 -5.84 -6.40 -22.67
N THR A 139 -6.08 -7.58 -23.25
CA THR A 139 -7.35 -7.93 -23.90
C THR A 139 -8.47 -8.19 -22.90
N ILE A 140 -8.14 -8.30 -21.60
CA ILE A 140 -9.10 -8.46 -20.51
C ILE A 140 -9.31 -7.09 -19.87
N LEU A 141 -10.56 -6.66 -19.77
CA LEU A 141 -10.95 -5.45 -19.07
C LEU A 141 -11.75 -5.80 -17.84
N THR A 142 -11.52 -5.11 -16.74
CA THR A 142 -12.33 -5.27 -15.53
C THR A 142 -13.17 -4.03 -15.24
N ALA A 143 -14.38 -4.26 -14.75
CA ALA A 143 -15.26 -3.24 -14.20
C ALA A 143 -15.93 -3.77 -12.93
N TYR A 144 -16.48 -2.87 -12.14
CA TYR A 144 -17.29 -3.23 -10.98
C TYR A 144 -18.55 -2.38 -10.90
N GLU A 145 -19.59 -2.96 -10.29
CA GLU A 145 -20.80 -2.26 -9.91
C GLU A 145 -21.11 -2.55 -8.44
N ASP A 146 -21.40 -1.50 -7.68
CA ASP A 146 -21.70 -1.59 -6.26
C ASP A 146 -23.19 -1.50 -6.02
N GLN A 147 -23.76 -2.57 -5.46
CA GLN A 147 -25.09 -2.53 -4.90
C GLN A 147 -25.00 -2.31 -3.40
N VAL A 148 -25.42 -1.13 -2.95
CA VAL A 148 -25.56 -0.82 -1.53
C VAL A 148 -26.78 -1.55 -0.97
N VAL A 149 -26.56 -2.34 0.09
CA VAL A 149 -27.57 -3.09 0.84
C VAL A 149 -27.67 -2.48 2.23
N GLU A 150 -28.41 -1.37 2.32
CA GLU A 150 -28.71 -0.71 3.58
C GLU A 150 -30.05 -1.24 4.14
N SER A 151 -30.05 -1.70 5.40
CA SER A 151 -31.31 -1.95 6.14
C SER A 151 -31.84 -0.70 6.82
N SER A 152 -31.00 0.33 6.94
CA SER A 152 -31.30 1.64 7.52
C SER A 152 -30.29 2.64 6.94
N PRO A 153 -30.65 3.93 6.73
CA PRO A 153 -29.73 5.00 6.36
C PRO A 153 -28.56 5.22 7.35
N THR A 154 -28.61 4.53 8.49
CA THR A 154 -27.79 4.70 9.68
C THR A 154 -27.30 3.34 10.23
N GLY A 155 -27.58 2.24 9.50
CA GLY A 155 -27.22 0.87 9.89
C GLY A 155 -25.85 0.45 9.33
N PRO A 156 -25.42 -0.81 9.55
CA PRO A 156 -24.17 -1.31 8.99
C PRO A 156 -24.19 -1.14 7.47
N TYR A 157 -23.20 -0.41 6.94
CA TYR A 157 -23.06 -0.17 5.52
C TYR A 157 -22.57 -1.46 4.86
N LYS A 158 -23.37 -2.01 3.96
CA LYS A 158 -23.01 -3.25 3.27
C LYS A 158 -23.08 -3.01 1.77
N ILE A 159 -22.03 -3.42 1.07
CA ILE A 159 -22.01 -3.43 -0.41
C ILE A 159 -21.94 -4.88 -0.87
N VAL A 160 -22.75 -5.22 -1.86
CA VAL A 160 -22.52 -6.37 -2.73
C VAL A 160 -21.90 -5.82 -4.01
N ARG A 161 -20.59 -5.99 -4.15
CA ARG A 161 -19.82 -5.55 -5.32
C ARG A 161 -19.77 -6.68 -6.34
N SER A 162 -20.19 -6.39 -7.57
CA SER A 162 -20.13 -7.33 -8.68
C SER A 162 -18.97 -6.94 -9.59
N TRP A 163 -17.89 -7.70 -9.54
CA TRP A 163 -16.78 -7.58 -10.48
C TRP A 163 -17.10 -8.31 -11.78
N THR A 164 -16.79 -7.67 -12.91
CA THR A 164 -16.92 -8.26 -14.25
C THR A 164 -15.59 -8.14 -14.98
N ALA A 165 -15.04 -9.27 -15.39
CA ALA A 165 -13.96 -9.33 -16.38
C ALA A 165 -14.56 -9.64 -17.75
N LEU A 166 -14.21 -8.84 -18.75
CA LEU A 166 -14.59 -9.00 -20.15
C LEU A 166 -13.34 -9.32 -20.96
N ASP A 167 -13.36 -10.44 -21.66
CA ASP A 167 -12.42 -10.68 -22.75
C ASP A 167 -12.91 -9.93 -23.98
N TRP A 168 -12.20 -8.86 -24.34
CA TRP A 168 -12.53 -8.00 -25.48
C TRP A 168 -12.55 -8.76 -26.81
N CYS A 169 -11.74 -9.81 -26.92
CA CYS A 169 -11.57 -10.58 -28.15
C CYS A 169 -12.69 -11.60 -28.35
N THR A 170 -13.11 -12.26 -27.27
CA THR A 170 -14.14 -13.32 -27.36
C THR A 170 -15.52 -12.85 -26.94
N SER A 171 -15.63 -11.64 -26.37
CA SER A 171 -16.86 -11.11 -25.75
C SER A 171 -17.42 -12.00 -24.64
N LYS A 172 -16.60 -12.92 -24.10
CA LYS A 172 -16.95 -13.73 -22.94
C LYS A 172 -16.70 -12.90 -21.68
N THR A 173 -17.49 -13.20 -20.65
CA THR A 173 -17.34 -12.57 -19.35
C THR A 173 -17.14 -13.62 -18.26
N SER A 174 -16.43 -13.21 -17.22
CA SER A 174 -16.35 -13.90 -15.94
C SER A 174 -16.76 -12.90 -14.85
N MET A 175 -17.47 -13.37 -13.84
CA MET A 175 -18.03 -12.51 -12.79
C MET A 175 -17.66 -13.04 -11.42
N PHE A 176 -17.43 -12.12 -10.49
CA PHE A 176 -17.11 -12.43 -9.09
C PHE A 176 -17.86 -11.46 -8.17
N ASN A 177 -18.56 -12.03 -7.18
CA ASN A 177 -19.31 -11.25 -6.20
C ASN A 177 -18.51 -11.15 -4.91
N GLN A 178 -18.33 -9.91 -4.45
CA GLN A 178 -17.63 -9.56 -3.23
C GLN A 178 -18.61 -8.91 -2.24
N VAL A 179 -18.52 -9.28 -0.97
CA VAL A 179 -19.38 -8.73 0.09
C VAL A 179 -18.54 -7.86 1.02
N LEU A 180 -18.81 -6.56 1.02
CA LEU A 180 -18.11 -5.57 1.81
C LEU A 180 -19.01 -5.06 2.93
N LYS A 181 -18.44 -4.84 4.12
CA LYS A 181 -19.20 -4.39 5.29
C LYS A 181 -18.41 -3.35 6.08
N ILE A 182 -19.10 -2.33 6.57
CA ILE A 182 -18.66 -1.46 7.66
C ILE A 182 -19.61 -1.73 8.84
N ASN A 183 -19.06 -2.09 10.00
CA ASN A 183 -19.88 -2.34 11.19
C ASN A 183 -20.46 -1.04 11.75
N GLU A 184 -19.67 0.02 11.83
CA GLU A 184 -20.09 1.36 12.27
C GLU A 184 -19.70 2.44 11.24
N ILE A 185 -20.68 3.13 10.63
CA ILE A 185 -20.44 4.26 9.71
C ILE A 185 -20.00 5.47 10.52
N THR A 186 -18.87 6.06 10.14
CA THR A 186 -18.35 7.27 10.78
C THR A 186 -18.79 8.51 10.00
N ASN A 187 -19.54 9.42 10.64
CA ASN A 187 -19.69 10.78 10.14
C ASN A 187 -18.48 11.60 10.60
N THR A 188 -17.71 12.10 9.65
CA THR A 188 -16.49 12.86 9.92
C THR A 188 -16.81 14.35 9.91
N ALA A 189 -16.59 15.03 11.03
CA ALA A 189 -16.47 16.48 11.03
C ALA A 189 -15.01 16.83 10.77
N LEU A 190 -14.74 17.45 9.60
CA LEU A 190 -13.43 18.02 9.29
C LEU A 190 -13.19 19.21 10.22
N GLY A 191 -12.31 19.05 11.19
CA GLY A 191 -11.95 20.12 12.10
C GLY A 191 -10.57 19.89 12.69
N VAL A 192 -9.64 20.74 12.28
CA VAL A 192 -8.31 20.81 12.88
C VAL A 192 -8.47 21.32 14.32
N THR A 193 -8.49 20.39 15.25
CA THR A 193 -8.32 20.67 16.67
C THR A 193 -6.99 20.08 17.14
N THR A 194 -6.57 20.44 18.34
CA THR A 194 -5.31 19.93 18.91
C THR A 194 -5.59 19.27 20.25
N VAL A 195 -4.91 18.15 20.49
CA VAL A 195 -4.85 17.50 21.79
C VAL A 195 -3.41 17.48 22.26
N LYS A 196 -3.18 17.13 23.54
CA LYS A 196 -1.83 17.04 24.08
C LYS A 196 -1.23 15.65 23.87
N ASP A 197 0.06 15.57 23.56
CA ASP A 197 0.81 14.32 23.71
C ASP A 197 1.20 14.08 25.19
N CYS A 198 1.89 12.97 25.44
CA CYS A 198 2.35 12.62 26.79
C CYS A 198 3.43 13.54 27.37
N ASN A 199 4.02 14.44 26.58
CA ASN A 199 4.95 15.48 27.01
C ASN A 199 4.30 16.87 27.07
N GLY A 200 3.01 17.01 26.74
CA GLY A 200 2.27 18.27 26.72
C GLY A 200 2.41 19.09 25.42
N ASN A 201 2.99 18.52 24.36
CA ASN A 201 3.04 19.14 23.03
C ASN A 201 1.68 19.01 22.33
N ASP A 202 1.39 19.96 21.44
CA ASP A 202 0.17 19.91 20.63
C ASP A 202 0.30 18.90 19.49
N VAL A 203 -0.72 18.06 19.32
CA VAL A 203 -0.88 17.11 18.21
C VAL A 203 -2.15 17.45 17.45
N SER A 204 -2.02 17.58 16.14
CA SER A 204 -3.14 17.87 15.24
C SER A 204 -4.05 16.66 15.10
N VAL A 205 -5.33 16.89 15.33
CA VAL A 205 -6.41 15.96 14.98
C VAL A 205 -6.94 16.40 13.62
N ILE A 206 -6.93 15.48 12.66
CA ILE A 206 -7.43 15.70 11.30
C ILE A 206 -8.94 15.44 11.26
N ASP A 207 -9.38 14.37 11.90
CA ASP A 207 -10.77 13.95 11.88
C ASP A 207 -11.30 13.71 13.29
N VAL A 208 -12.47 14.30 13.54
CA VAL A 208 -13.27 14.04 14.73
C VAL A 208 -14.50 13.26 14.29
N ILE A 209 -14.59 12.03 14.78
CA ILE A 209 -15.63 11.07 14.44
C ILE A 209 -16.47 10.82 15.69
N VAL A 210 -17.78 10.92 15.57
CA VAL A 210 -18.71 10.54 16.65
C VAL A 210 -19.71 9.51 16.14
N SER A 211 -19.79 8.37 16.81
CA SER A 211 -20.81 7.34 16.59
C SER A 211 -21.63 7.12 17.87
N THR A 212 -22.62 6.24 17.81
CA THR A 212 -23.39 5.82 18.99
C THR A 212 -23.67 4.33 18.94
N ASP A 213 -23.83 3.70 20.10
CA ASP A 213 -24.29 2.32 20.23
C ASP A 213 -25.81 2.17 20.05
N GLU A 214 -26.55 3.28 19.94
CA GLU A 214 -27.98 3.25 19.69
C GLU A 214 -28.28 2.74 18.28
N THR A 215 -28.93 1.56 18.23
CA THR A 215 -29.22 0.90 16.97
C THR A 215 -30.15 1.75 16.10
N GLY A 216 -29.68 2.07 14.89
CA GLY A 216 -30.45 2.83 13.91
C GLY A 216 -30.40 4.34 14.09
N PHE A 217 -29.56 4.85 14.99
CA PHE A 217 -29.34 6.29 15.16
C PHE A 217 -28.04 6.71 14.48
N ALA A 218 -28.11 7.72 13.60
CA ALA A 218 -26.91 8.39 13.09
C ALA A 218 -26.73 9.73 13.79
N VAL A 219 -25.50 10.00 14.20
CA VAL A 219 -25.14 11.26 14.85
C VAL A 219 -25.12 12.38 13.81
N ASP A 220 -25.96 13.40 14.01
CA ASP A 220 -25.96 14.64 13.27
C ASP A 220 -24.89 15.59 13.83
N LEU A 221 -23.91 15.94 12.99
CA LEU A 221 -22.82 16.86 13.32
C LEU A 221 -23.02 18.24 12.70
N SER A 222 -24.07 18.47 11.92
CA SER A 222 -24.23 19.69 11.10
C SER A 222 -24.34 20.98 11.92
N ALA A 223 -24.81 20.88 13.17
CA ALA A 223 -24.93 22.01 14.09
C ALA A 223 -23.70 22.25 14.97
N CYS A 224 -22.69 21.38 14.90
CA CYS A 224 -21.55 21.35 15.83
C CYS A 224 -20.23 21.39 15.07
N ASP A 225 -19.47 22.46 15.25
CA ASP A 225 -18.19 22.67 14.57
C ASP A 225 -17.02 22.39 15.54
N PRO A 226 -16.24 21.30 15.34
CA PRO A 226 -15.10 20.96 16.19
C PRO A 226 -13.92 21.93 16.08
N SER A 227 -13.90 22.81 15.07
CA SER A 227 -12.85 23.83 14.90
C SER A 227 -13.14 25.14 15.65
N SER A 228 -14.38 25.32 16.12
CA SER A 228 -14.85 26.58 16.72
C SER A 228 -14.69 26.67 18.24
N GLY A 229 -14.19 25.62 18.89
CA GLY A 229 -14.08 25.52 20.35
C GLY A 229 -13.24 24.32 20.82
N SER A 230 -13.37 23.95 22.10
CA SER A 230 -12.72 22.75 22.62
C SER A 230 -13.45 21.49 22.18
N LEU A 231 -12.76 20.36 22.18
CA LEU A 231 -13.40 19.06 21.91
C LEU A 231 -14.50 18.73 22.94
N LEU A 232 -14.37 19.24 24.17
CA LEU A 232 -15.41 19.17 25.20
C LEU A 232 -16.69 19.91 24.77
N ASP A 233 -16.55 21.14 24.28
CA ASP A 233 -17.68 21.95 23.80
C ASP A 233 -18.34 21.29 22.59
N PHE A 234 -17.52 20.74 21.68
CA PHE A 234 -18.00 19.98 20.54
C PHE A 234 -18.83 18.77 20.98
N MET A 235 -18.30 17.92 21.88
CA MET A 235 -19.03 16.74 22.37
C MET A 235 -20.33 17.13 23.09
N ASN A 236 -20.31 18.21 23.88
CA ASN A 236 -21.51 18.74 24.54
C ASN A 236 -22.54 19.28 23.53
N CYS A 237 -22.08 19.94 22.45
CA CYS A 237 -22.95 20.35 21.35
C CYS A 237 -23.58 19.15 20.65
N VAL A 238 -22.78 18.14 20.32
CA VAL A 238 -23.26 16.93 19.62
C VAL A 238 -24.32 16.25 20.48
N ALA A 239 -24.06 16.05 21.76
CA ALA A 239 -25.03 15.48 22.67
C ALA A 239 -26.27 16.36 22.83
N ALA A 240 -26.18 17.70 22.80
CA ALA A 240 -27.35 18.57 22.89
C ALA A 240 -28.25 18.50 21.64
N ASN A 241 -27.67 18.26 20.45
CA ASN A 241 -28.39 18.24 19.17
C ASN A 241 -28.85 16.83 18.73
N ASN A 242 -28.44 15.77 19.43
CA ASN A 242 -28.77 14.39 19.09
C ASN A 242 -29.57 13.70 20.20
N ASP A 243 -30.84 13.39 19.94
CA ASP A 243 -31.76 12.77 20.92
C ASP A 243 -31.68 11.23 20.91
N ILE A 244 -30.59 10.71 21.46
CA ILE A 244 -30.44 9.27 21.77
C ILE A 244 -30.98 8.97 23.18
N SER A 245 -31.31 7.70 23.44
CA SER A 245 -31.69 7.17 24.74
C SER A 245 -30.60 7.43 25.80
N ASN A 246 -31.03 7.74 27.03
CA ASN A 246 -30.14 8.01 28.16
C ASN A 246 -29.22 6.84 28.56
N ASN A 247 -29.56 5.62 28.12
CA ASN A 247 -28.75 4.42 28.34
C ASN A 247 -27.79 4.11 27.19
N SER A 248 -27.96 4.78 26.04
CA SER A 248 -27.05 4.72 24.91
C SER A 248 -25.87 5.66 25.16
N SER A 249 -24.81 5.47 24.39
CA SER A 249 -23.54 6.15 24.54
C SER A 249 -23.07 6.74 23.21
N PHE A 250 -22.40 7.88 23.28
CA PHE A 250 -21.65 8.45 22.16
C PHE A 250 -20.21 7.93 22.23
N LYS A 251 -19.73 7.38 21.11
CA LYS A 251 -18.34 6.98 20.95
C LYS A 251 -17.59 8.03 20.15
N LEU A 252 -16.51 8.55 20.71
CA LEU A 252 -15.63 9.52 20.07
C LEU A 252 -14.38 8.79 19.55
N SER A 253 -14.11 8.95 18.26
CA SER A 253 -12.89 8.49 17.61
C SER A 253 -12.18 9.68 16.99
N LEU A 254 -10.86 9.72 17.10
CA LEU A 254 -10.04 10.78 16.55
C LEU A 254 -9.00 10.18 15.60
N ARG A 255 -8.74 10.87 14.48
CA ARG A 255 -7.68 10.52 13.53
C ARG A 255 -6.65 11.65 13.47
N GLY A 256 -5.38 11.29 13.57
CA GLY A 256 -4.25 12.20 13.32
C GLY A 256 -3.72 12.06 11.90
N ASN A 257 -2.53 12.59 11.61
CA ASN A 257 -1.88 12.35 10.32
C ASN A 257 -1.46 10.88 10.14
N ASP A 258 -1.49 10.40 8.91
CA ASP A 258 -1.04 9.04 8.56
C ASP A 258 0.49 8.96 8.34
N ASN A 259 1.26 9.88 8.93
CA ASN A 259 2.72 9.81 8.88
C ASN A 259 3.24 8.79 9.90
N TYR A 260 3.19 7.51 9.51
CA TYR A 260 3.61 6.41 10.37
C TYR A 260 5.07 6.51 10.84
N LEU A 261 5.94 7.18 10.08
CA LEU A 261 7.37 7.37 10.39
C LEU A 261 7.69 8.62 11.21
N ASP A 262 6.71 9.50 11.51
CA ASP A 262 6.97 10.68 12.35
C ASP A 262 7.47 10.26 13.74
N GLY A 263 8.69 10.68 14.11
CA GLY A 263 9.36 10.30 15.36
C GLY A 263 9.85 8.84 15.46
N VAL A 264 9.39 7.93 14.60
CA VAL A 264 9.73 6.49 14.72
C VAL A 264 11.13 6.22 14.17
N SER A 265 12.03 5.76 15.04
CA SER A 265 13.44 5.56 14.70
C SER A 265 14.03 4.28 15.30
N THR A 266 15.29 3.99 14.93
CA THR A 266 16.04 2.89 15.55
C THR A 266 16.29 3.09 17.04
N LEU A 267 16.21 4.33 17.55
CA LEU A 267 16.31 4.61 18.98
C LEU A 267 15.12 4.02 19.74
N ASP A 268 13.91 4.12 19.20
CA ASP A 268 12.68 3.57 19.78
C ASP A 268 12.75 2.05 19.87
N MET A 269 13.26 1.40 18.81
CA MET A 269 13.52 -0.04 18.82
C MET A 269 14.49 -0.43 19.94
N VAL A 270 15.58 0.32 20.15
CA VAL A 270 16.55 0.05 21.22
C VAL A 270 15.91 0.22 22.60
N ILE A 271 15.07 1.24 22.79
CA ILE A 271 14.36 1.49 24.03
C ILE A 271 13.38 0.35 24.33
N SER A 272 12.56 -0.05 23.35
CA SER A 272 11.63 -1.19 23.47
C SER A 272 12.35 -2.51 23.70
N GLN A 273 13.48 -2.75 23.02
CA GLN A 273 14.29 -3.94 23.24
C GLN A 273 14.82 -4.04 24.67
N ARG A 274 15.28 -2.94 25.25
CA ARG A 274 15.75 -2.91 26.65
C ARG A 274 14.63 -3.22 27.63
N HIS A 275 13.39 -2.82 27.32
CA HIS A 275 12.21 -3.18 28.10
C HIS A 275 11.90 -4.68 28.00
N ILE A 276 11.86 -5.24 26.80
CA ILE A 276 11.61 -6.68 26.55
C ILE A 276 12.62 -7.56 27.29
N LEU A 277 13.89 -7.13 27.32
CA LEU A 277 14.98 -7.85 28.00
C LEU A 277 14.99 -7.64 29.53
N GLY A 278 14.08 -6.84 30.08
CA GLY A 278 14.05 -6.51 31.51
C GLY A 278 15.23 -5.67 31.99
N ILE A 279 16.02 -5.09 31.07
CA ILE A 279 17.19 -4.26 31.39
C ILE A 279 16.75 -2.87 31.84
N SER A 280 15.74 -2.31 31.18
CA SER A 280 15.20 -0.98 31.47
C SER A 280 13.71 -0.95 31.15
N PRO A 281 12.82 -1.14 32.13
CA PRO A 281 11.38 -1.04 31.93
C PRO A 281 10.97 0.36 31.44
N LEU A 282 9.93 0.45 30.58
CA LEU A 282 9.46 1.73 30.04
C LEU A 282 8.83 2.65 31.09
N GLY A 283 8.18 2.07 32.12
CA GLY A 283 7.69 2.80 33.30
C GLY A 283 6.60 3.83 33.06
N SER A 284 5.99 3.87 31.87
CA SER A 284 4.95 4.81 31.46
C SER A 284 3.94 4.12 30.56
N SER A 285 2.64 4.33 30.81
CA SER A 285 1.56 3.82 29.95
C SER A 285 1.71 4.31 28.52
N CYS A 286 2.05 5.58 28.31
CA CYS A 286 2.30 6.13 26.98
C CYS A 286 3.37 5.36 26.21
N LYS A 287 4.49 5.08 26.86
CA LYS A 287 5.60 4.34 26.23
C LYS A 287 5.23 2.89 25.96
N LEU A 288 4.47 2.25 26.84
CA LEU A 288 3.97 0.89 26.64
C LEU A 288 3.03 0.83 25.44
N ILE A 289 2.10 1.78 25.33
CA ILE A 289 1.13 1.87 24.24
C ILE A 289 1.82 2.21 22.90
N ALA A 290 2.80 3.12 22.92
CA ALA A 290 3.61 3.43 21.75
C ALA A 290 4.46 2.23 21.29
N ALA A 291 4.97 1.43 22.23
CA ALA A 291 5.82 0.28 21.94
C ALA A 291 5.04 -0.98 21.50
N ASP A 292 3.74 -1.07 21.80
CA ASP A 292 2.80 -2.08 21.31
C ASP A 292 2.28 -1.68 19.92
N VAL A 293 3.09 -2.02 18.92
CA VAL A 293 2.95 -1.61 17.52
C VAL A 293 1.99 -2.53 16.79
N ASN A 294 1.97 -3.83 17.11
CA ASN A 294 1.00 -4.77 16.52
C ASN A 294 -0.38 -4.74 17.21
N ASN A 295 -0.54 -3.94 18.27
CA ASN A 295 -1.78 -3.76 19.02
C ASN A 295 -2.31 -5.07 19.62
N ASP A 296 -1.42 -5.89 20.18
CA ASP A 296 -1.77 -7.17 20.81
C ASP A 296 -1.83 -7.12 22.35
N GLY A 297 -1.60 -5.93 22.92
CA GLY A 297 -1.57 -5.70 24.35
C GLY A 297 -0.23 -6.02 25.02
N ARG A 298 0.82 -6.37 24.27
CA ARG A 298 2.14 -6.75 24.81
C ARG A 298 3.28 -6.15 24.01
N VAL A 299 4.28 -5.60 24.71
CA VAL A 299 5.52 -5.18 24.06
C VAL A 299 6.45 -6.39 23.89
N SER A 300 6.67 -6.82 22.65
CA SER A 300 7.36 -8.04 22.29
C SER A 300 8.33 -7.87 21.12
N ALA A 301 9.00 -8.95 20.72
CA ALA A 301 9.87 -8.94 19.54
C ALA A 301 9.11 -8.76 18.22
N LEU A 302 7.79 -9.00 18.19
CA LEU A 302 6.97 -8.77 17.00
C LEU A 302 6.84 -7.28 16.69
N ASP A 303 6.71 -6.44 17.71
CA ASP A 303 6.66 -4.98 17.57
C ASP A 303 7.95 -4.44 16.94
N LEU A 304 9.09 -4.96 17.39
CA LEU A 304 10.40 -4.61 16.83
C LEU A 304 10.51 -5.00 15.34
N LEU A 305 9.90 -6.11 14.93
CA LEU A 305 9.90 -6.54 13.54
C LEU A 305 9.06 -5.59 12.67
N ILE A 306 7.89 -5.16 13.15
CA ILE A 306 7.03 -4.23 12.43
C ILE A 306 7.70 -2.86 12.32
N MET A 307 8.24 -2.31 13.41
CA MET A 307 8.99 -1.04 13.38
C MET A 307 10.17 -1.10 12.40
N ARG A 308 10.90 -2.22 12.38
CA ARG A 308 12.01 -2.40 11.42
C ARG A 308 11.53 -2.39 9.97
N LYS A 309 10.43 -3.08 9.66
CA LYS A 309 9.85 -3.08 8.32
C LYS A 309 9.40 -1.69 7.91
N LEU A 310 8.80 -0.94 8.84
CA LEU A 310 8.35 0.43 8.62
C LEU A 310 9.53 1.37 8.33
N ILE A 311 10.57 1.36 9.18
CA ILE A 311 11.79 2.18 9.02
C ILE A 311 12.52 1.86 7.70
N LEU A 312 12.50 0.60 7.26
CA LEU A 312 13.10 0.18 5.99
C LEU A 312 12.20 0.43 4.78
N ASN A 313 11.02 1.05 4.96
CA ASN A 313 10.03 1.29 3.93
C ASN A 313 9.57 0.02 3.20
N ILE A 314 9.61 -1.12 3.89
CA ILE A 314 9.06 -2.40 3.41
C ILE A 314 7.53 -2.39 3.56
N ILE A 315 7.05 -1.72 4.60
CA ILE A 315 5.64 -1.36 4.80
C ILE A 315 5.57 0.15 4.97
N THR A 316 4.50 0.76 4.49
CA THR A 316 4.23 2.21 4.63
C THR A 316 3.18 2.51 5.69
N SER A 317 2.46 1.49 6.15
CA SER A 317 1.48 1.54 7.23
C SER A 317 1.67 0.37 8.19
N ILE A 318 1.10 0.48 9.38
CA ILE A 318 1.15 -0.57 10.41
C ILE A 318 -0.10 -1.46 10.27
N PRO A 319 0.03 -2.77 10.04
CA PRO A 319 -1.12 -3.66 9.99
C PRO A 319 -1.90 -3.66 11.31
N ASN A 320 -3.22 -3.52 11.24
CA ASN A 320 -4.15 -3.55 12.39
C ASN A 320 -3.87 -2.49 13.47
N ASN A 321 -3.22 -1.38 13.14
CA ASN A 321 -2.98 -0.28 14.07
C ASN A 321 -2.91 1.06 13.34
N THR A 322 -3.13 2.16 14.06
CA THR A 322 -3.11 3.53 13.51
C THR A 322 -1.80 4.23 13.85
N ALA A 323 -1.46 5.27 13.08
CA ALA A 323 -0.24 6.07 13.30
C ALA A 323 -0.26 6.77 14.68
N TRP A 324 -1.45 7.21 15.10
CA TRP A 324 -1.73 7.84 16.38
C TRP A 324 -2.84 7.11 17.12
N LYS A 325 -2.68 6.97 18.43
CA LYS A 325 -3.72 6.51 19.36
C LYS A 325 -4.17 7.69 20.21
N PHE A 326 -5.48 7.85 20.37
CA PHE A 326 -6.08 8.89 21.21
C PHE A 326 -6.81 8.23 22.36
N ILE A 327 -6.50 8.64 23.58
CA ILE A 327 -6.95 7.97 24.81
C ILE A 327 -7.39 9.01 25.81
N ASN A 328 -8.44 8.69 26.57
CA ASN A 328 -8.83 9.49 27.73
C ASN A 328 -7.71 9.45 28.78
N GLU A 329 -7.15 10.61 29.11
CA GLU A 329 -6.02 10.71 30.04
C GLU A 329 -6.34 10.08 31.41
N ASN A 330 -7.59 10.19 31.85
CA ASN A 330 -8.05 9.69 33.15
C ASN A 330 -8.02 8.16 33.26
N THR A 331 -7.92 7.45 32.14
CA THR A 331 -7.93 5.98 32.11
C THR A 331 -6.54 5.39 31.98
N LEU A 332 -5.53 6.22 31.73
CA LEU A 332 -4.13 5.80 31.72
C LEU A 332 -3.68 5.34 33.11
N ASN A 333 -3.49 4.02 33.26
CA ASN A 333 -2.93 3.42 34.46
C ASN A 333 -1.66 2.60 34.11
N PRO A 334 -0.54 2.77 34.83
CA PRO A 334 0.72 2.07 34.55
C PRO A 334 0.65 0.54 34.78
N ASN A 335 -0.43 0.03 35.39
CA ASN A 335 -0.66 -1.40 35.63
C ASN A 335 -1.75 -1.99 34.72
N ILE A 336 -2.09 -1.33 33.61
CA ILE A 336 -3.08 -1.81 32.66
C ILE A 336 -2.69 -3.19 32.13
N SER A 337 -3.62 -4.15 32.24
CA SER A 337 -3.52 -5.48 31.64
C SER A 337 -4.03 -5.54 30.20
N ASP A 338 -4.73 -4.49 29.74
CA ASP A 338 -5.29 -4.38 28.40
C ASP A 338 -4.99 -2.99 27.81
N LEU A 339 -3.92 -2.88 27.02
CA LEU A 339 -3.50 -1.63 26.36
C LEU A 339 -4.45 -1.17 25.25
N ASN A 340 -5.56 -1.90 25.02
CA ASN A 340 -6.53 -1.64 23.95
C ASN A 340 -7.77 -0.86 24.40
N ASP A 341 -7.95 -0.59 25.70
CA ASP A 341 -9.17 0.04 26.19
C ASP A 341 -9.19 1.54 25.82
N LYS A 342 -9.95 1.86 24.77
CA LYS A 342 -10.10 3.20 24.20
C LYS A 342 -11.35 3.83 24.81
N ASP A 343 -11.22 4.29 26.05
CA ASP A 343 -12.30 4.92 26.85
C ASP A 343 -12.73 6.31 26.35
N LEU A 344 -13.15 6.38 25.10
CA LEU A 344 -13.83 7.53 24.53
C LEU A 344 -15.31 7.19 24.26
N ASP A 345 -15.92 6.48 25.20
CA ASP A 345 -17.34 6.10 25.21
C ASP A 345 -18.05 6.82 26.35
N PHE A 346 -19.07 7.63 26.04
CA PHE A 346 -19.73 8.54 26.97
C PHE A 346 -21.23 8.30 26.97
N LYS A 347 -21.81 7.94 28.11
CA LYS A 347 -23.26 7.73 28.18
C LYS A 347 -23.99 9.05 27.97
N LYS A 348 -25.11 9.00 27.24
CA LYS A 348 -25.97 10.18 27.03
C LYS A 348 -26.36 10.88 28.34
N SER A 349 -26.58 10.10 29.41
CA SER A 349 -26.92 10.60 30.74
C SER A 349 -25.79 11.35 31.47
N GLU A 350 -24.55 11.26 30.98
CA GLU A 350 -23.39 11.98 31.53
C GLU A 350 -23.28 13.41 30.97
N PHE A 351 -24.02 13.74 29.91
CA PHE A 351 -23.97 15.05 29.28
C PHE A 351 -24.84 16.09 30.02
N PRO A 352 -24.38 17.36 30.14
CA PRO A 352 -23.12 17.87 29.59
C PRO A 352 -21.89 17.41 30.40
N LEU A 353 -20.88 16.93 29.70
CA LEU A 353 -19.58 16.57 30.24
C LEU A 353 -18.93 17.80 30.90
N GLN A 354 -18.25 17.59 32.02
CA GLN A 354 -17.56 18.63 32.78
C GLN A 354 -16.07 18.74 32.43
N SER A 355 -15.48 17.64 31.94
CA SER A 355 -14.10 17.54 31.51
C SER A 355 -13.98 16.49 30.40
N LEU A 356 -13.04 16.70 29.49
CA LEU A 356 -12.68 15.74 28.44
C LEU A 356 -11.19 15.93 28.15
N ASP A 357 -10.38 15.09 28.78
CA ASP A 357 -8.92 15.15 28.69
C ASP A 357 -8.45 14.00 27.80
N ILE A 358 -7.87 14.34 26.66
CA ILE A 358 -7.41 13.35 25.67
C ILE A 358 -5.93 13.53 25.44
N ILE A 359 -5.23 12.40 25.46
CA ILE A 359 -3.81 12.31 25.12
C ILE A 359 -3.64 11.59 23.78
N ALA A 360 -2.78 12.15 22.93
CA ALA A 360 -2.28 11.52 21.72
C ALA A 360 -0.97 10.75 22.00
N ILE A 361 -0.87 9.54 21.46
CA ILE A 361 0.30 8.68 21.55
C ILE A 361 0.67 8.23 20.14
N LYS A 362 1.89 8.57 19.69
CA LYS A 362 2.40 8.13 18.40
C LYS A 362 2.81 6.65 18.48
N THR A 363 2.18 5.80 17.69
CA THR A 363 2.55 4.39 17.58
C THR A 363 3.97 4.27 17.04
N GLY A 364 4.82 3.51 17.73
CA GLY A 364 6.23 3.27 17.39
C GLY A 364 7.22 4.30 17.91
N ASP A 365 6.78 5.48 18.37
CA ASP A 365 7.66 6.55 18.89
C ASP A 365 7.68 6.51 20.41
N VAL A 366 8.58 5.70 20.95
CA VAL A 366 8.67 5.39 22.39
C VAL A 366 9.43 6.47 23.15
N ASN A 367 10.23 7.26 22.45
CA ASN A 367 10.94 8.40 23.01
C ASN A 367 10.13 9.72 22.91
N ASN A 368 9.00 9.72 22.21
CA ASN A 368 8.09 10.85 22.02
C ASN A 368 8.76 12.04 21.31
N SER A 369 9.38 11.77 20.16
CA SER A 369 10.04 12.73 19.27
C SER A 369 9.22 13.17 18.06
N ALA A 370 8.01 12.61 17.88
CA ALA A 370 7.09 12.99 16.82
C ALA A 370 6.70 14.46 16.91
N SER A 371 6.50 15.07 15.74
CA SER A 371 6.18 16.49 15.62
C SER A 371 4.68 16.79 15.75
N GLY A 372 3.82 15.80 15.49
CA GLY A 372 2.38 15.93 15.68
C GLY A 372 1.66 16.83 14.67
N ASN A 373 2.32 17.24 13.58
CA ASN A 373 1.79 18.17 12.58
C ASN A 373 1.66 17.56 11.19
#